data_AF-A0A4Q0PN44-F1
#
_entry.id   AF-A0A4Q0PN44-F1
#
_cell.length_a   1.000
_cell.length_b   1.000
_cell.length_c   1.000
_cell.angle_alpha   90.00
_cell.angle_beta   90.00
_cell.angle_gamma   90.00
#
_symmetry.space_group_name_H-M   'P 1'
#
loop_
_entity.id
_entity.type
_entity.pdbx_description
1 polymer ?
#
loop_
_entity_poly.entity_id
_entity_poly.type
_entity_poly.pdbx_seq_one_letter_code
_entity_poly.pdbx_strand_id
1 'polypeptide(L)'
;MGKNTRNQIQTAFEIAKKVYLNEVSVSEGANQLEQIGLKRSSSLDYIYAYSKMMQGKLYTRTINAYATNYYLHEIFKQQGAQGLRSALLSLKAHIEYYENTSGASVIKGREIYDMYFNYIKDNLVATVYPDEVELKKEYSEGLTRQVIVNSYERNQLARQECIEHYGFTCQVCDFNFKNAYGELGQDFIHVHHVIDIATIGKKYTVDPKKDLIPVCPNCHAMLHKRKPAYTVSELKNIMRSVN
;
A
#
# COMPACT_ATOMS: atom_id res chain seq x y z
N MET A 1 -2.36 32.72 11.54
CA MET A 1 -1.20 32.18 10.78
C MET A 1 -1.19 32.82 9.40
N GLY A 2 -0.02 33.30 8.94
CA GLY A 2 0.11 33.77 7.55
C GLY A 2 -0.08 32.60 6.58
N LYS A 3 -0.80 32.82 5.48
CA LYS A 3 -0.95 31.81 4.42
C LYS A 3 0.34 31.80 3.60
N ASN A 4 1.07 30.69 3.64
CA ASN A 4 2.24 30.48 2.79
C ASN A 4 1.83 30.57 1.31
N THR A 5 2.64 31.20 0.47
CA THR A 5 2.32 31.39 -0.96
C THR A 5 2.42 30.08 -1.73
N ARG A 6 1.77 30.01 -2.91
CA ARG A 6 1.86 28.83 -3.78
C ARG A 6 3.32 28.53 -4.16
N ASN A 7 4.07 29.56 -4.56
CA ASN A 7 5.48 29.46 -4.92
C ASN A 7 6.33 28.91 -3.76
N GLN A 8 6.14 29.42 -2.53
CA GLN A 8 6.84 28.91 -1.35
C GLN A 8 6.60 27.42 -1.10
N ILE A 9 5.40 26.92 -1.37
CA ILE A 9 5.05 25.50 -1.19
C ILE A 9 5.64 24.63 -2.29
N GLN A 10 5.74 25.16 -3.52
CA GLN A 10 6.44 24.51 -4.64
C GLN A 10 7.94 24.38 -4.35
N THR A 11 8.61 25.45 -3.93
CA THR A 11 10.03 25.38 -3.54
C THR A 11 10.23 24.48 -2.31
N ALA A 12 9.33 24.51 -1.33
CA ALA A 12 9.40 23.61 -0.17
C ALA A 12 9.36 22.14 -0.56
N PHE A 13 8.58 21.75 -1.57
CA PHE A 13 8.56 20.38 -2.10
C PHE A 13 9.91 19.97 -2.67
N GLU A 14 10.48 20.78 -3.57
CA GLU A 14 11.75 20.46 -4.22
C GLU A 14 12.92 20.44 -3.23
N ILE A 15 12.96 21.35 -2.26
CA ILE A 15 13.98 21.31 -1.19
C ILE A 15 13.79 20.10 -0.28
N ALA A 16 12.56 19.75 0.09
CA ALA A 16 12.28 18.57 0.89
C ALA A 16 12.69 17.26 0.19
N LYS A 17 12.52 17.19 -1.13
CA LYS A 17 13.02 16.11 -1.99
C LYS A 17 14.55 16.02 -1.99
N LYS A 18 15.27 17.13 -2.19
CA LYS A 18 16.74 17.16 -2.11
C LYS A 18 17.26 16.69 -0.74
N VAL A 19 16.60 17.11 0.34
CA VAL A 19 16.93 16.66 1.69
C VAL A 19 16.67 15.17 1.88
N TYR A 20 15.58 14.63 1.33
CA TYR A 20 15.28 13.19 1.37
C TYR A 20 16.29 12.35 0.59
N LEU A 21 16.84 12.88 -0.52
CA LEU A 21 17.89 12.25 -1.32
C LEU A 21 19.31 12.43 -0.74
N ASN A 22 19.44 13.12 0.40
CA ASN A 22 20.71 13.50 1.04
C ASN A 22 21.62 14.43 0.19
N GLU A 23 21.04 15.15 -0.78
CA GLU A 23 21.76 16.17 -1.57
C GLU A 23 22.01 17.45 -0.76
N VAL A 24 21.16 17.73 0.23
CA VAL A 24 21.16 18.94 1.06
C VAL A 24 20.84 18.55 2.50
N SER A 25 21.46 19.17 3.50
CA SER A 25 21.15 18.87 4.91
C SER A 25 19.79 19.45 5.34
N VAL A 26 19.13 18.87 6.36
CA VAL A 26 17.85 19.40 6.90
C VAL A 26 17.96 20.86 7.32
N SER A 27 19.09 21.25 7.96
CA SER A 27 19.31 22.63 8.41
C SER A 27 19.50 23.59 7.24
N GLU A 28 20.25 23.18 6.22
CA GLU A 28 20.49 23.97 5.02
C GLU A 28 19.23 24.11 4.16
N GLY A 29 18.45 23.04 3.99
CA GLY A 29 17.15 23.10 3.33
C GLY A 29 16.19 24.04 4.05
N ALA A 30 16.18 24.03 5.39
CA ALA A 30 15.40 25.00 6.17
C ALA A 30 15.88 26.44 5.94
N ASN A 31 17.19 26.69 5.88
CA ASN A 31 17.77 28.00 5.59
C ASN A 31 17.37 28.50 4.18
N GLN A 32 17.45 27.65 3.16
CA GLN A 32 17.07 27.99 1.77
C GLN A 32 15.58 28.38 1.68
N LEU A 33 14.71 27.73 2.47
CA LEU A 33 13.29 28.08 2.55
C LEU A 33 13.03 29.38 3.33
N GLU A 34 13.85 29.70 4.34
CA GLU A 34 13.76 30.99 5.05
C GLU A 34 14.15 32.18 4.14
N GLN A 35 15.12 31.99 3.24
CA GLN A 35 15.51 33.03 2.26
C GLN A 35 14.37 33.42 1.31
N ILE A 36 13.42 32.53 1.04
CA ILE A 36 12.19 32.83 0.27
C ILE A 36 11.00 33.25 1.15
N GLY A 37 11.24 33.56 2.43
CA GLY A 37 10.25 34.10 3.36
C GLY A 37 9.33 33.08 4.04
N LEU A 38 9.67 31.78 4.05
CA LEU A 38 9.01 30.82 4.93
C LEU A 38 9.54 30.96 6.37
N LYS A 39 8.69 30.68 7.36
CA LYS A 39 9.16 30.57 8.75
C LYS A 39 9.93 29.25 8.94
N ARG A 40 11.07 29.28 9.64
CA ARG A 40 11.90 28.09 9.95
C ARG A 40 11.10 26.87 10.41
N SER A 41 10.13 27.06 11.31
CA SER A 41 9.27 25.97 11.79
C SER A 41 8.46 25.34 10.65
N SER A 42 7.82 26.15 9.81
CA SER A 42 7.10 25.65 8.63
C SER A 42 8.04 25.00 7.60
N SER A 43 9.25 25.54 7.40
CA SER A 43 10.27 24.91 6.55
C SER A 43 10.61 23.49 7.03
N LEU A 44 10.84 23.32 8.34
CA LEU A 44 11.11 22.03 8.96
C LEU A 44 9.90 21.09 8.90
N ASP A 45 8.68 21.59 9.13
CA ASP A 45 7.45 20.80 9.04
C ASP A 45 7.21 20.26 7.62
N TYR A 46 7.49 21.06 6.58
CA TYR A 46 7.43 20.63 5.17
C TYR A 46 8.45 19.53 4.84
N ILE A 47 9.71 19.73 5.21
CA ILE A 47 10.79 18.76 5.00
C ILE A 47 10.47 17.43 5.71
N TYR A 48 10.00 17.52 6.95
CA TYR A 48 9.59 16.36 7.74
C TYR A 48 8.39 15.64 7.14
N ALA A 49 7.34 16.36 6.73
CA ALA A 49 6.15 15.77 6.12
C ALA A 49 6.49 15.02 4.83
N TYR A 50 7.30 15.60 3.93
CA TYR A 50 7.75 14.92 2.71
C TYR A 50 8.49 13.61 3.05
N SER A 51 9.47 13.66 3.96
CA SER A 51 10.27 12.49 4.35
C SER A 51 9.38 11.36 4.92
N LYS A 52 8.32 11.71 5.66
CA LYS A 52 7.35 10.74 6.20
C LYS A 52 6.37 10.22 5.15
N MET A 53 5.94 11.07 4.21
CA MET A 53 5.15 10.68 3.04
C MET A 53 5.89 9.66 2.18
N MET A 54 7.16 9.93 1.86
CA MET A 54 7.98 9.00 1.08
C MET A 54 8.20 7.65 1.77
N GLN A 55 8.29 7.64 3.10
CA GLN A 55 8.44 6.41 3.90
C GLN A 55 7.13 5.69 4.24
N GLY A 56 5.96 6.27 3.92
CA GLY A 56 4.66 5.73 4.37
C GLY A 56 4.48 5.72 5.89
N LYS A 57 5.16 6.61 6.63
CA LYS A 57 5.15 6.65 8.10
C LYS A 57 4.34 7.83 8.64
N LEU A 58 3.90 7.73 9.89
CA LEU A 58 3.25 8.83 10.61
C LEU A 58 4.14 10.09 10.66
N TYR A 59 3.53 11.24 10.37
CA TYR A 59 4.02 12.57 10.77
C TYR A 59 3.05 13.21 11.78
N THR A 60 3.58 13.80 12.84
CA THR A 60 2.80 14.51 13.89
C THR A 60 2.91 16.04 13.80
N ARG A 61 3.37 16.56 12.65
CA ARG A 61 3.45 18.00 12.35
C ARG A 61 2.55 18.32 11.15
N THR A 62 1.51 19.11 11.36
CA THR A 62 0.50 19.39 10.33
C THR A 62 0.98 20.43 9.33
N ILE A 63 1.19 20.02 8.08
CA ILE A 63 1.26 20.94 6.94
C ILE A 63 -0.16 21.33 6.50
N ASN A 64 -0.30 22.49 5.84
CA ASN A 64 -1.63 22.97 5.43
C ASN A 64 -2.21 22.14 4.27
N ALA A 65 -3.54 22.09 4.17
CA ALA A 65 -4.25 21.26 3.19
C ALA A 65 -3.83 21.49 1.72
N TYR A 66 -3.51 22.73 1.32
CA TYR A 66 -3.02 22.99 -0.04
C TYR A 66 -1.63 22.38 -0.27
N ALA A 67 -0.73 22.44 0.73
CA ALA A 67 0.56 21.75 0.67
C ALA A 67 0.40 20.22 0.63
N THR A 68 -0.47 19.64 1.46
CA THR A 68 -0.79 18.20 1.39
C THR A 68 -1.24 17.80 -0.02
N ASN A 69 -2.20 18.54 -0.58
CA ASN A 69 -2.71 18.29 -1.92
C ASN A 69 -1.63 18.43 -3.01
N TYR A 70 -0.79 19.45 -2.92
CA TYR A 70 0.32 19.68 -3.86
C TYR A 70 1.38 18.58 -3.78
N TYR A 71 1.72 18.14 -2.56
CA TYR A 71 2.74 17.10 -2.34
C TYR A 71 2.26 15.76 -2.91
N LEU A 72 1.00 15.38 -2.68
CA LEU A 72 0.41 14.19 -3.28
C LEU A 72 0.39 14.26 -4.81
N HIS A 73 0.01 15.42 -5.39
CA HIS A 73 0.01 15.62 -6.84
C HIS A 73 1.40 15.44 -7.46
N GLU A 74 2.43 16.11 -6.94
CA GLU A 74 3.78 16.02 -7.50
C GLU A 74 4.44 14.68 -7.21
N ILE A 75 4.20 14.04 -6.05
CA ILE A 75 4.65 12.67 -5.80
C ILE A 75 4.02 11.72 -6.83
N PHE A 76 2.72 11.84 -7.12
CA PHE A 76 2.07 11.02 -8.16
C PHE A 76 2.65 11.29 -9.55
N LYS A 77 2.84 12.56 -9.91
CA LYS A 77 3.39 12.97 -11.22
C LYS A 77 4.84 12.52 -11.43
N GLN A 78 5.65 12.46 -10.36
CA GLN A 78 7.07 12.11 -10.44
C GLN A 78 7.36 10.62 -10.16
N GLN A 79 6.50 9.93 -9.40
CA GLN A 79 6.75 8.55 -8.91
C GLN A 79 5.54 7.61 -9.10
N GLY A 80 4.53 8.05 -9.86
CA GLY A 80 3.34 7.28 -10.19
C GLY A 80 2.51 6.86 -8.98
N ALA A 81 1.70 5.81 -9.19
CA ALA A 81 0.84 5.26 -8.15
C ALA A 81 1.61 4.72 -6.94
N GLN A 82 2.87 4.26 -7.10
CA GLN A 82 3.68 3.74 -6.00
C GLN A 82 4.03 4.84 -4.99
N GLY A 83 4.59 5.96 -5.46
CA GLY A 83 4.91 7.09 -4.58
C GLY A 83 3.64 7.64 -3.90
N LEU A 84 2.55 7.76 -4.65
CA LEU A 84 1.27 8.24 -4.10
C LEU A 84 0.70 7.29 -3.04
N ARG A 85 0.82 5.95 -3.21
CA ARG A 85 0.42 4.97 -2.18
C ARG A 85 1.18 5.18 -0.87
N SER A 86 2.50 5.37 -0.91
CA SER A 86 3.30 5.67 0.30
C SER A 86 2.83 6.98 0.96
N ALA A 87 2.65 8.04 0.17
CA ALA A 87 2.23 9.34 0.69
C ALA A 87 0.81 9.30 1.29
N LEU A 88 -0.11 8.53 0.71
CA LEU A 88 -1.45 8.30 1.26
C LEU A 88 -1.45 7.45 2.54
N LEU A 89 -0.57 6.44 2.65
CA LEU A 89 -0.41 5.67 3.90
C LEU A 89 0.05 6.59 5.05
N SER A 90 0.99 7.48 4.77
CA SER A 90 1.46 8.50 5.71
C SER A 90 0.37 9.51 6.09
N LEU A 91 -0.40 10.02 5.12
CA LEU A 91 -1.53 10.93 5.38
C LEU A 91 -2.64 10.25 6.19
N LYS A 92 -2.98 8.99 5.88
CA LYS A 92 -3.96 8.21 6.66
C LYS A 92 -3.52 8.07 8.11
N ALA A 93 -2.26 7.69 8.35
CA ALA A 93 -1.71 7.61 9.70
C ALA A 93 -1.76 8.96 10.44
N HIS A 94 -1.51 10.08 9.74
CA HIS A 94 -1.65 11.43 10.30
C HIS A 94 -3.09 11.76 10.70
N ILE A 95 -4.07 11.48 9.84
CA ILE A 95 -5.50 11.69 10.09
C ILE A 95 -5.92 10.87 11.32
N GLU A 96 -5.64 9.57 11.31
CA GLU A 96 -5.97 8.66 12.42
C GLU A 96 -5.30 9.09 13.74
N TYR A 97 -4.05 9.57 13.70
CA TYR A 97 -3.38 10.06 14.90
C TYR A 97 -4.13 11.24 15.53
N TYR A 98 -4.50 12.26 14.75
CA TYR A 98 -5.19 13.45 15.28
C TYR A 98 -6.64 13.18 15.68
N GLU A 99 -7.39 12.41 14.90
CA GLU A 99 -8.76 12.01 15.25
C GLU A 99 -8.80 11.23 16.59
N ASN A 100 -7.83 10.33 16.82
CA ASN A 100 -7.76 9.54 18.06
C ASN A 100 -7.14 10.28 19.27
N THR A 101 -6.18 11.20 19.07
CA THR A 101 -5.46 11.86 20.18
C THR A 101 -6.01 13.22 20.58
N SER A 102 -6.59 13.99 19.66
CA SER A 102 -7.13 15.31 19.96
C SER A 102 -8.64 15.43 19.72
N GLY A 103 -9.32 14.36 19.32
CA GLY A 103 -10.76 14.37 19.01
C GLY A 103 -11.14 15.34 17.89
N ALA A 104 -10.16 15.80 17.10
CA ALA A 104 -10.35 16.85 16.11
C ALA A 104 -10.55 16.23 14.73
N SER A 105 -11.72 16.47 14.12
CA SER A 105 -12.04 15.97 12.78
C SER A 105 -11.12 16.59 11.73
N VAL A 106 -10.22 15.81 11.13
CA VAL A 106 -9.27 16.26 10.09
C VAL A 106 -9.96 16.29 8.71
N ILE A 107 -11.12 16.94 8.63
CA ILE A 107 -12.07 16.89 7.50
C ILE A 107 -11.36 17.12 6.16
N LYS A 108 -10.58 18.20 6.03
CA LYS A 108 -9.86 18.53 4.78
C LYS A 108 -8.75 17.54 4.44
N GLY A 109 -8.14 16.91 5.44
CA GLY A 109 -7.15 15.85 5.21
C GLY A 109 -7.84 14.60 4.66
N ARG A 110 -9.00 14.25 5.20
CA ARG A 110 -9.85 13.15 4.78
C ARG A 110 -10.41 13.35 3.37
N GLU A 111 -10.95 14.53 3.05
CA GLU A 111 -11.36 14.92 1.68
C GLU A 111 -10.24 14.73 0.65
N ILE A 112 -9.01 15.20 0.97
CA ILE A 112 -7.84 15.04 0.09
C ILE A 112 -7.44 13.57 -0.03
N TYR A 113 -7.40 12.83 1.09
CA TYR A 113 -7.10 11.40 1.08
C TYR A 113 -8.10 10.64 0.21
N ASP A 114 -9.40 10.85 0.42
CA ASP A 114 -10.47 10.16 -0.31
C ASP A 114 -10.45 10.52 -1.80
N MET A 115 -10.16 11.77 -2.16
CA MET A 115 -9.99 12.19 -3.56
C MET A 115 -8.85 11.42 -4.25
N TYR A 116 -7.67 11.36 -3.67
CA TYR A 116 -6.53 10.65 -4.27
C TYR A 116 -6.63 9.12 -4.16
N PHE A 117 -7.27 8.62 -3.11
CA PHE A 117 -7.55 7.19 -2.94
C PHE A 117 -8.55 6.70 -3.99
N ASN A 118 -9.64 7.44 -4.21
CA ASN A 118 -10.57 7.16 -5.30
C ASN A 118 -9.92 7.38 -6.66
N TYR A 119 -9.14 8.46 -6.87
CA TYR A 119 -8.40 8.65 -8.11
C TYR A 119 -7.47 7.47 -8.43
N ILE A 120 -6.73 6.93 -7.45
CA ILE A 120 -5.96 5.69 -7.60
C ILE A 120 -6.87 4.50 -7.94
N LYS A 121 -7.92 4.29 -7.15
CA LYS A 121 -8.87 3.17 -7.29
C LYS A 121 -9.56 3.15 -8.66
N ASP A 122 -9.88 4.33 -9.19
CA ASP A 122 -10.66 4.52 -10.42
C ASP A 122 -9.75 4.58 -11.66
N ASN A 123 -8.51 5.08 -11.56
CA ASN A 123 -7.54 5.12 -12.68
C ASN A 123 -6.64 3.86 -12.75
N LEU A 124 -6.69 2.96 -11.76
CA LEU A 124 -6.11 1.60 -11.86
C LEU A 124 -7.04 0.60 -12.57
N VAL A 125 -8.17 1.05 -13.12
CA VAL A 125 -9.11 0.21 -13.88
C VAL A 125 -8.65 0.04 -15.34
N ALA A 126 -7.46 -0.56 -15.53
CA ALA A 126 -6.95 -1.06 -16.83
C ALA A 126 -5.72 -2.01 -16.67
N THR A 127 -5.90 -3.35 -16.70
CA THR A 127 -4.88 -4.45 -16.83
C THR A 127 -3.98 -4.84 -15.62
N VAL A 128 -3.53 -6.10 -15.38
CA VAL A 128 -4.12 -7.46 -15.61
C VAL A 128 -3.25 -8.65 -15.07
N TYR A 129 -3.92 -9.71 -14.54
CA TYR A 129 -3.56 -11.15 -14.36
C TYR A 129 -3.62 -11.64 -12.90
N PRO A 130 -4.13 -12.86 -12.58
CA PRO A 130 -5.01 -13.22 -11.44
C PRO A 130 -4.80 -12.63 -10.03
N ASP A 131 -3.60 -12.13 -9.73
CA ASP A 131 -3.34 -11.16 -8.66
C ASP A 131 -3.57 -9.69 -9.12
N GLU A 132 -4.37 -9.50 -10.18
CA GLU A 132 -4.85 -8.28 -10.85
C GLU A 132 -5.95 -8.70 -11.88
N VAL A 133 -6.95 -7.85 -12.16
CA VAL A 133 -8.21 -8.27 -12.86
C VAL A 133 -8.34 -7.63 -14.26
N GLU A 134 -9.08 -8.29 -15.16
CA GLU A 134 -9.27 -7.96 -16.59
C GLU A 134 -9.74 -6.51 -16.85
N LEU A 135 -9.34 -5.78 -17.92
CA LEU A 135 -9.43 -6.14 -19.35
C LEU A 135 -8.46 -5.37 -20.30
N LYS A 136 -8.12 -6.04 -21.42
CA LYS A 136 -7.61 -5.57 -22.76
C LYS A 136 -6.23 -4.87 -22.92
N LYS A 137 -5.35 -5.56 -23.66
CA LYS A 137 -4.06 -5.11 -24.23
C LYS A 137 -4.20 -4.62 -25.68
N GLU A 138 -3.38 -3.64 -26.05
CA GLU A 138 -2.60 -3.71 -27.31
C GLU A 138 -1.18 -4.24 -26.97
N TYR A 139 -0.50 -4.87 -27.94
CA TYR A 139 0.65 -5.74 -27.66
C TYR A 139 2.00 -5.09 -28.03
N SER A 140 2.93 -5.11 -27.08
CA SER A 140 4.37 -5.06 -27.33
C SER A 140 5.10 -5.97 -26.34
N GLU A 141 6.15 -6.64 -26.79
CA GLU A 141 6.87 -7.68 -26.05
C GLU A 141 8.25 -7.17 -25.60
N GLY A 142 8.80 -7.70 -24.50
CA GLY A 142 10.19 -7.44 -24.08
C GLY A 142 10.43 -6.41 -22.96
N LEU A 143 9.40 -5.74 -22.42
CA LEU A 143 9.58 -4.84 -21.25
C LEU A 143 9.57 -5.61 -19.92
N THR A 144 10.71 -5.65 -19.24
CA THR A 144 10.82 -6.17 -17.87
C THR A 144 10.10 -5.26 -16.87
N ARG A 145 8.91 -5.66 -16.42
CA ARG A 145 8.18 -5.02 -15.31
C ARG A 145 8.60 -5.62 -13.96
N GLN A 146 8.89 -4.78 -12.97
CA GLN A 146 8.94 -5.22 -11.57
C GLN A 146 7.52 -5.18 -10.97
N VAL A 147 7.05 -6.32 -10.47
CA VAL A 147 5.74 -6.46 -9.83
C VAL A 147 5.89 -6.22 -8.32
N ILE A 148 5.20 -5.20 -7.80
CA ILE A 148 5.22 -4.89 -6.37
C ILE A 148 4.00 -5.54 -5.70
N VAL A 149 4.20 -6.78 -5.24
CA VAL A 149 3.20 -7.53 -4.45
C VAL A 149 2.98 -6.82 -3.10
N ASN A 150 1.72 -6.50 -2.79
CA ASN A 150 1.33 -5.72 -1.61
C ASN A 150 1.90 -6.31 -0.32
N SER A 151 2.52 -5.46 0.51
CA SER A 151 3.09 -5.87 1.81
C SER A 151 2.04 -6.16 2.89
N TYR A 152 0.78 -5.81 2.67
CA TYR A 152 -0.33 -6.06 3.60
C TYR A 152 -0.61 -7.57 3.80
N GLU A 153 -0.22 -8.42 2.86
CA GLU A 153 -0.43 -9.88 2.91
C GLU A 153 0.77 -10.63 3.53
N ARG A 154 1.78 -9.92 4.02
CA ARG A 154 3.01 -10.52 4.57
C ARG A 154 3.38 -9.99 5.96
N ASN A 155 2.55 -10.31 6.95
CA ASN A 155 3.14 -10.65 8.24
C ASN A 155 3.89 -11.99 8.08
N GLN A 156 5.21 -11.93 7.92
CA GLN A 156 6.04 -13.11 7.67
C GLN A 156 5.93 -14.14 8.80
N LEU A 157 5.77 -13.69 10.05
CA LEU A 157 5.55 -14.56 11.21
C LEU A 157 4.20 -15.30 11.09
N ALA A 158 3.12 -14.58 10.75
CA ALA A 158 1.81 -15.22 10.54
C ALA A 158 1.83 -16.21 9.37
N ARG A 159 2.52 -15.89 8.26
CA ARG A 159 2.73 -16.86 7.17
C ARG A 159 3.51 -18.08 7.68
N GLN A 160 4.57 -17.88 8.45
CA GLN A 160 5.40 -18.96 8.96
C GLN A 160 4.62 -19.86 9.92
N GLU A 161 3.92 -19.30 10.91
CA GLU A 161 3.07 -20.06 11.84
C GLU A 161 1.95 -20.84 11.13
N CYS A 162 1.38 -20.29 10.06
CA CYS A 162 0.40 -20.99 9.21
C CYS A 162 1.04 -22.23 8.54
N ILE A 163 2.24 -22.10 7.99
CA ILE A 163 2.97 -23.21 7.36
C ILE A 163 3.50 -24.23 8.38
N GLU A 164 3.98 -23.79 9.54
CA GLU A 164 4.37 -24.69 10.63
C GLU A 164 3.19 -25.52 11.13
N HIS A 165 1.96 -25.00 11.01
CA HIS A 165 0.74 -25.72 11.38
C HIS A 165 0.20 -26.65 10.27
N TYR A 166 0.13 -26.18 9.02
CA TYR A 166 -0.55 -26.88 7.91
C TYR A 166 0.38 -27.54 6.88
N GLY A 167 1.66 -27.19 6.86
CA GLY A 167 2.63 -27.62 5.86
C GLY A 167 2.43 -26.97 4.48
N PHE A 168 3.15 -27.51 3.48
CA PHE A 168 3.20 -26.99 2.10
C PHE A 168 2.21 -27.67 1.12
N THR A 169 1.20 -28.36 1.65
CA THR A 169 0.18 -29.04 0.85
C THR A 169 -1.05 -28.16 0.71
N CYS A 170 -1.51 -27.96 -0.54
CA CYS A 170 -2.68 -27.14 -0.86
C CYS A 170 -3.94 -27.70 -0.21
N GLN A 171 -4.59 -26.92 0.65
CA GLN A 171 -5.80 -27.35 1.37
C GLN A 171 -7.06 -27.45 0.49
N VAL A 172 -6.97 -27.15 -0.81
CA VAL A 172 -8.07 -27.29 -1.79
C VAL A 172 -7.91 -28.57 -2.63
N CYS A 173 -6.75 -28.78 -3.26
CA CYS A 173 -6.54 -29.85 -4.24
C CYS A 173 -5.43 -30.83 -3.86
N ASP A 174 -4.92 -30.76 -2.64
CA ASP A 174 -3.89 -31.63 -2.06
C ASP A 174 -2.55 -31.63 -2.83
N PHE A 175 -2.37 -30.71 -3.79
CA PHE A 175 -1.14 -30.52 -4.54
C PHE A 175 -0.01 -30.00 -3.64
N ASN A 176 1.18 -30.59 -3.78
CA ASN A 176 2.39 -30.22 -3.05
C ASN A 176 3.54 -30.03 -4.05
N PHE A 177 4.17 -28.86 -4.02
CA PHE A 177 5.20 -28.50 -5.00
C PHE A 177 6.50 -29.29 -4.85
N LYS A 178 6.95 -29.60 -3.63
CA LYS A 178 8.13 -30.45 -3.41
C LYS A 178 7.92 -31.84 -3.99
N ASN A 179 6.73 -32.42 -3.81
CA ASN A 179 6.40 -33.75 -4.33
C ASN A 179 6.36 -33.80 -5.86
N ALA A 180 5.91 -32.71 -6.51
CA ALA A 180 5.78 -32.65 -7.97
C ALA A 180 7.05 -32.19 -8.70
N TYR A 181 7.86 -31.32 -8.08
CA TYR A 181 9.01 -30.66 -8.73
C TYR A 181 10.34 -30.88 -8.00
N GLY A 182 10.38 -31.71 -6.96
CA GLY A 182 11.56 -31.91 -6.12
C GLY A 182 11.98 -30.64 -5.38
N GLU A 183 13.29 -30.43 -5.24
CA GLU A 183 13.85 -29.28 -4.54
C GLU A 183 13.47 -27.92 -5.17
N LEU A 184 13.13 -27.87 -6.46
CA LEU A 184 12.62 -26.65 -7.11
C LEU A 184 11.27 -26.20 -6.50
N GLY A 185 10.48 -27.14 -5.99
CA GLY A 185 9.20 -26.88 -5.34
C GLY A 185 9.30 -26.75 -3.81
N GLN A 186 10.51 -26.75 -3.23
CA GLN A 186 10.70 -26.57 -1.79
C GLN A 186 10.18 -25.20 -1.34
N ASP A 187 9.50 -25.19 -0.20
CA ASP A 187 8.89 -24.02 0.45
C ASP A 187 7.87 -23.20 -0.37
N PHE A 188 7.53 -23.67 -1.58
CA PHE A 188 6.66 -22.95 -2.52
C PHE A 188 5.17 -23.29 -2.30
N ILE A 189 4.46 -22.36 -1.66
CA ILE A 189 2.99 -22.38 -1.53
C ILE A 189 2.48 -20.94 -1.31
N HIS A 190 1.26 -20.62 -1.73
CA HIS A 190 0.60 -19.37 -1.38
C HIS A 190 -0.18 -19.55 -0.07
N VAL A 191 -0.48 -18.44 0.61
CA VAL A 191 -1.33 -18.44 1.82
C VAL A 191 -2.47 -17.46 1.59
N HIS A 192 -3.69 -17.97 1.73
CA HIS A 192 -4.93 -17.25 1.49
C HIS A 192 -5.57 -16.81 2.81
N HIS A 193 -6.19 -15.63 2.82
CA HIS A 193 -6.98 -15.16 3.95
C HIS A 193 -8.42 -15.67 3.83
N VAL A 194 -8.84 -16.55 4.74
CA VAL A 194 -10.18 -17.17 4.80
C VAL A 194 -11.27 -16.12 5.04
N ILE A 195 -10.94 -15.01 5.71
CA ILE A 195 -11.83 -13.88 5.93
C ILE A 195 -11.34 -12.69 5.10
N ASP A 196 -12.21 -12.13 4.26
CA ASP A 196 -11.88 -10.95 3.45
C ASP A 196 -11.70 -9.72 4.36
N ILE A 197 -10.44 -9.35 4.60
CA ILE A 197 -10.04 -8.22 5.45
C ILE A 197 -10.72 -6.91 5.02
N ALA A 198 -11.13 -6.78 3.75
CA ALA A 198 -11.87 -5.61 3.27
C ALA A 198 -13.24 -5.41 3.96
N THR A 199 -13.82 -6.45 4.58
CA THR A 199 -15.07 -6.34 5.35
C THR A 199 -14.88 -6.02 6.84
N ILE A 200 -13.66 -6.11 7.38
CA ILE A 200 -13.40 -5.83 8.80
C ILE A 200 -12.91 -4.38 8.98
N GLY A 201 -13.84 -3.44 9.15
CA GLY A 201 -13.57 -2.01 9.34
C GLY A 201 -12.89 -1.59 10.66
N LYS A 202 -12.15 -2.48 11.33
CA LYS A 202 -11.44 -2.22 12.60
C LYS A 202 -10.10 -2.97 12.62
N LYS A 203 -9.18 -2.56 13.50
CA LYS A 203 -7.91 -3.29 13.75
C LYS A 203 -8.21 -4.76 14.03
N TYR A 204 -7.76 -5.63 13.14
CA TYR A 204 -7.92 -7.07 13.23
C TYR A 204 -6.56 -7.73 13.48
N THR A 205 -6.49 -8.61 14.49
CA THR A 205 -5.32 -9.45 14.72
C THR A 205 -5.57 -10.78 14.02
N VAL A 206 -4.79 -11.07 12.99
CA VAL A 206 -4.85 -12.34 12.24
C VAL A 206 -4.41 -13.48 13.15
N ASP A 207 -5.23 -14.52 13.27
CA ASP A 207 -4.91 -15.84 13.84
C ASP A 207 -4.40 -16.75 12.70
N PRO A 208 -3.09 -17.08 12.67
CA PRO A 208 -2.48 -17.87 11.60
C PRO A 208 -3.06 -19.28 11.40
N LYS A 209 -3.83 -19.79 12.37
CA LYS A 209 -4.41 -21.15 12.37
C LYS A 209 -5.92 -21.15 12.13
N LYS A 210 -6.53 -19.98 11.90
CA LYS A 210 -7.96 -19.85 11.58
C LYS A 210 -8.21 -19.01 10.34
N ASP A 211 -7.43 -17.93 10.19
CA ASP A 211 -7.66 -16.93 9.16
C ASP A 211 -6.77 -17.15 7.93
N LEU A 212 -5.72 -17.95 8.05
CA LEU A 212 -4.75 -18.24 7.01
C LEU A 212 -4.79 -19.72 6.61
N ILE A 213 -4.71 -20.00 5.31
CA ILE A 213 -4.74 -21.37 4.81
C ILE A 213 -3.81 -21.54 3.58
N PRO A 214 -2.94 -22.57 3.52
CA PRO A 214 -2.04 -22.76 2.40
C PRO A 214 -2.76 -23.32 1.16
N VAL A 215 -2.52 -22.70 0.01
CA VAL A 215 -3.14 -23.04 -1.27
C VAL A 215 -2.13 -22.94 -2.41
N CYS A 216 -2.28 -23.74 -3.46
CA CYS A 216 -1.47 -23.57 -4.67
C CYS A 216 -1.92 -22.31 -5.43
N PRO A 217 -1.05 -21.69 -6.27
CA PRO A 217 -1.40 -20.49 -7.04
C PRO A 217 -2.68 -20.65 -7.87
N ASN A 218 -2.89 -21.83 -8.46
CA ASN A 218 -4.08 -22.12 -9.27
C ASN A 218 -5.36 -22.06 -8.43
N CYS A 219 -5.38 -22.71 -7.26
CA CYS A 219 -6.52 -22.64 -6.35
C CYS A 219 -6.68 -21.24 -5.74
N HIS A 220 -5.59 -20.53 -5.44
CA HIS A 220 -5.63 -19.15 -4.97
C HIS A 220 -6.37 -18.23 -5.96
N ALA A 221 -5.98 -18.31 -7.25
CA ALA A 221 -6.62 -17.59 -8.33
C ALA A 221 -8.11 -17.93 -8.47
N MET A 222 -8.53 -19.19 -8.21
CA MET A 222 -9.94 -19.59 -8.27
C MET A 222 -10.74 -19.08 -7.07
N LEU A 223 -10.18 -19.09 -5.85
CA LEU A 223 -10.85 -18.55 -4.65
C LEU A 223 -11.23 -17.07 -4.86
N HIS A 224 -10.37 -16.29 -5.51
CA HIS A 224 -10.58 -14.87 -5.80
C HIS A 224 -11.37 -14.54 -7.09
N LYS A 225 -11.95 -15.54 -7.80
CA LYS A 225 -12.83 -15.28 -8.96
C LYS A 225 -14.16 -14.61 -8.61
N ARG A 226 -14.53 -14.53 -7.33
CA ARG A 226 -15.73 -13.85 -6.80
C ARG A 226 -15.34 -12.91 -5.64
N LYS A 227 -16.17 -11.90 -5.38
CA LYS A 227 -16.17 -11.14 -4.11
C LYS A 227 -17.54 -11.26 -3.43
N PRO A 228 -17.62 -11.70 -2.15
CA PRO A 228 -16.53 -12.27 -1.36
C PRO A 228 -15.96 -13.55 -2.02
N ALA A 229 -14.73 -13.88 -1.64
CA ALA A 229 -14.02 -15.05 -2.14
C ALA A 229 -14.82 -16.34 -1.92
N TYR A 230 -14.51 -17.39 -2.70
CA TYR A 230 -15.00 -18.73 -2.38
C TYR A 230 -14.29 -19.26 -1.14
N THR A 231 -15.00 -20.04 -0.33
CA THR A 231 -14.39 -20.86 0.71
C THR A 231 -13.65 -22.05 0.10
N VAL A 232 -12.68 -22.60 0.84
CA VAL A 232 -11.98 -23.83 0.46
C VAL A 232 -12.95 -25.00 0.26
N SER A 233 -14.03 -25.07 1.05
CA SER A 233 -15.08 -26.07 0.93
C SER A 233 -15.92 -25.92 -0.34
N GLU A 234 -16.33 -24.69 -0.71
CA GLU A 234 -17.00 -24.42 -1.98
C GLU A 234 -16.11 -24.85 -3.17
N LEU A 235 -14.84 -24.45 -3.17
CA LEU A 235 -13.94 -24.76 -4.28
C LEU A 235 -13.63 -26.27 -4.37
N LYS A 236 -13.48 -26.97 -3.24
CA LYS A 236 -13.41 -28.44 -3.18
C LYS A 236 -14.64 -29.11 -3.81
N ASN A 237 -15.84 -28.61 -3.52
CA ASN A 237 -17.07 -29.16 -4.07
C ASN A 237 -17.17 -28.91 -5.59
N ILE A 238 -16.80 -27.72 -6.07
CA ILE A 238 -16.73 -27.41 -7.51
C ILE A 238 -15.77 -28.37 -8.23
N MET A 239 -14.57 -28.60 -7.68
CA MET A 239 -13.61 -29.55 -8.25
C MET A 239 -14.12 -31.00 -8.26
N ARG A 240 -14.91 -31.40 -7.26
CA ARG A 240 -15.54 -32.74 -7.18
C ARG A 240 -16.78 -32.91 -8.07
N SER A 241 -17.39 -31.84 -8.56
CA SER A 241 -18.53 -31.91 -9.49
C SER A 241 -18.12 -32.00 -10.97
N VAL A 242 -16.82 -31.91 -11.27
CA VAL A 242 -16.27 -31.90 -12.64
C VAL A 242 -15.35 -33.11 -12.91
N ASN A 243 -14.95 -33.84 -11.88
CA ASN A 243 -14.20 -35.10 -11.94
C ASN A 243 -15.09 -36.28 -11.51
#